data_AF-A0A7S1WQR1-F1
#
_entry.id   AF-A0A7S1WQR1-F1
#
_cell.length_a   1.000
_cell.length_b   1.000
_cell.length_c   1.000
_cell.angle_alpha   90.00
_cell.angle_beta   90.00
_cell.angle_gamma   90.00
#
_symmetry.space_group_name_H-M   'P 1'
#
loop_
_entity.id
_entity.type
_entity.pdbx_description
1 polymer ?
#
loop_
_entity_poly.entity_id
_entity_poly.type
_entity_poly.pdbx_seq_one_letter_code
_entity_poly.pdbx_strand_id
1 'polypeptide(L)'
;DACVGAPHYESLALAKKLMLSKGALPRTEPVVWDRGLCCGLQLCCASGLLGIVALCFCIYASVADSYLYLQVTFDHKWAFALDDGHPYTAPVWLGEFGQNTRGRYWKHLMSYMAVRDVDFAYWPLNGDKLSDGYFDKGGHWVSFGEPRWDDEAFGMLERDYKTIRHPWKLLDLQAVMQSPAGWVPDSYPCDRKVLGNACGG
;
A
#
# COMPACT_ATOMS: atom_id res chain seq x y z
N ASP A 1 14.24 26.97 25.47
CA ASP A 1 15.65 26.91 25.03
C ASP A 1 15.87 26.53 23.58
N ALA A 2 15.16 27.15 22.62
CA ALA A 2 15.47 26.97 21.20
C ALA A 2 15.09 28.22 20.40
N CYS A 3 16.10 29.09 20.21
CA CYS A 3 16.29 30.08 19.14
C CYS A 3 17.37 31.09 19.61
N VAL A 4 18.59 30.61 19.87
CA VAL A 4 19.76 31.47 20.10
C VAL A 4 20.80 31.09 19.05
N GLY A 5 20.66 31.67 17.85
CA GLY A 5 21.59 31.52 16.74
C GLY A 5 21.73 32.86 16.04
N ALA A 6 22.87 33.51 16.27
CA ALA A 6 23.15 34.87 15.83
C ALA A 6 23.22 34.98 14.29
N PRO A 7 22.69 36.05 13.68
CA PRO A 7 22.77 36.28 12.24
C PRO A 7 24.21 36.59 11.76
N HIS A 8 24.49 36.15 10.53
CA HIS A 8 25.73 36.25 9.77
C HIS A 8 26.35 37.67 9.76
N TYR A 9 27.69 37.69 9.81
CA TYR A 9 28.52 38.78 10.34
C TYR A 9 28.87 39.91 9.34
N GLU A 10 28.35 39.89 8.11
CA GLU A 10 28.64 40.96 7.13
C GLU A 10 27.76 42.20 7.30
N SER A 11 26.53 42.04 7.77
CA SER A 11 25.70 43.17 8.21
C SER A 11 26.26 43.82 9.48
N LEU A 12 26.95 43.04 10.32
CA LEU A 12 27.64 43.48 11.53
C LEU A 12 28.85 44.38 11.21
N ALA A 13 29.62 44.09 10.16
CA ALA A 13 30.73 44.95 9.76
C ALA A 13 30.24 46.33 9.27
N LEU A 14 29.15 46.36 8.50
CA LEU A 14 28.53 47.60 8.03
C LEU A 14 27.88 48.39 9.19
N ALA A 15 27.18 47.69 10.10
CA ALA A 15 26.58 48.28 11.29
C ALA A 15 27.64 48.84 12.26
N LYS A 16 28.76 48.13 12.43
CA LYS A 16 29.87 48.58 13.29
C LYS A 16 30.57 49.81 12.72
N LYS A 17 30.68 49.92 11.39
CA LYS A 17 31.21 51.11 10.71
C LYS A 17 30.27 52.32 10.81
N LEU A 18 28.95 52.09 10.77
CA LEU A 18 27.93 53.11 10.99
C LEU A 18 27.83 53.56 12.46
N MET A 19 28.03 52.65 13.43
CA MET A 19 28.00 52.97 14.86
C MET A 19 29.27 53.66 15.38
N LEU A 20 30.44 53.39 14.79
CA LEU A 20 31.69 54.06 15.19
C LEU A 20 31.81 55.51 14.65
N SER A 21 30.97 55.89 13.69
CA SER A 21 31.00 57.22 13.05
C SER A 21 30.10 58.26 13.73
N LYS A 22 29.19 57.87 14.62
CA LYS A 22 28.26 58.79 15.30
C LYS A 22 28.43 58.59 16.80
N GLY A 23 28.79 59.67 17.51
CA GLY A 23 29.03 59.65 18.95
C GLY A 23 27.95 58.93 19.74
N ALA A 24 28.37 58.32 20.86
CA ALA A 24 27.60 57.45 21.75
C ALA A 24 26.07 57.64 21.65
N LEU A 25 25.44 56.77 20.85
CA LEU A 25 23.98 56.72 20.77
C LEU A 25 23.42 56.30 22.14
N PRO A 26 22.29 56.87 22.58
CA PRO A 26 21.64 56.49 23.84
C PRO A 26 21.39 54.99 23.87
N ARG A 27 21.56 54.35 25.04
CA ARG A 27 21.28 52.92 25.25
C ARG A 27 19.88 52.62 24.71
N THR A 28 19.81 52.03 23.52
CA THR A 28 18.57 51.58 22.92
C THR A 28 18.04 50.43 23.77
N GLU A 29 16.79 50.54 24.21
CA GLU A 29 16.11 49.46 24.92
C GLU A 29 16.22 48.13 24.13
N PRO A 30 16.32 46.98 24.83
CA PRO A 30 16.46 45.70 24.16
C PRO A 30 15.31 45.50 23.17
N VAL A 31 15.67 45.13 21.94
CA VAL A 31 14.69 44.84 20.88
C VAL A 31 13.84 43.67 21.35
N VAL A 32 12.57 43.95 21.67
CA VAL A 32 11.60 42.93 22.03
C VAL A 32 11.16 42.23 20.74
N TRP A 33 11.65 41.03 20.52
CA TRP A 33 11.18 40.19 19.42
C TRP A 33 9.71 39.88 19.61
N ASP A 34 8.92 40.05 18.55
CA ASP A 34 7.53 39.65 18.54
C ASP A 34 7.43 38.13 18.61
N ARG A 35 7.08 37.63 19.78
CA ARG A 35 6.90 36.19 20.05
C ARG A 35 5.84 35.58 19.12
N GLY A 36 4.83 36.36 18.71
CA GLY A 36 3.82 35.95 17.75
C GLY A 36 4.40 35.65 16.37
N LEU A 37 5.35 36.48 15.90
CA LEU A 37 6.03 36.26 14.61
C LEU A 37 6.89 34.98 14.63
N CYS A 38 7.61 34.73 15.72
CA CYS A 38 8.41 33.50 15.87
C CYS A 38 7.52 32.25 15.92
N CYS A 39 6.44 32.27 16.71
CA CYS A 39 5.49 31.15 16.76
C CYS A 39 4.82 30.92 15.40
N GLY A 40 4.43 31.99 14.69
CA GLY A 40 3.83 31.90 13.37
C GLY A 40 4.76 31.24 12.34
N LEU A 41 6.02 31.67 12.27
CA LEU A 41 7.01 31.07 11.37
C LEU A 41 7.27 29.61 11.70
N GLN A 42 7.42 29.26 12.99
CA GLN A 42 7.62 27.87 13.42
C GLN A 42 6.43 26.99 13.03
N LEU A 43 5.20 27.46 13.22
CA LEU A 43 3.98 26.75 12.81
C LEU A 43 3.90 26.60 11.29
N CYS A 44 4.27 27.62 10.51
CA CYS A 44 4.33 27.52 9.05
C CYS A 44 5.36 26.48 8.59
N CYS A 45 6.57 26.49 9.16
CA CYS A 45 7.60 25.49 8.84
C CYS A 45 7.16 24.08 9.22
N ALA A 46 6.60 23.89 10.42
CA ALA A 46 6.08 22.60 10.86
C ALA A 46 4.95 22.11 9.94
N SER A 47 4.02 22.99 9.56
CA SER A 47 2.92 22.66 8.66
C SER A 47 3.41 22.30 7.26
N GLY A 48 4.43 23.01 6.75
CA GLY A 48 5.08 22.70 5.48
C GLY A 48 5.75 21.31 5.50
N LEU A 49 6.49 20.99 6.57
CA LEU A 49 7.10 19.67 6.75
C LEU A 49 6.05 18.55 6.83
N LEU A 50 4.98 18.76 7.59
CA LEU A 50 3.86 17.81 7.67
C LEU A 50 3.18 17.63 6.32
N GLY A 51 3.02 18.70 5.54
CA GLY A 51 2.50 18.65 4.17
C GLY A 51 3.38 17.83 3.23
N ILE A 52 4.70 17.98 3.30
CA ILE A 52 5.65 17.18 2.52
C ILE A 52 5.56 15.70 2.90
N VAL A 53 5.56 15.39 4.19
CA VAL A 53 5.45 14.00 4.67
C VAL A 53 4.12 13.37 4.22
N ALA A 54 3.01 14.10 4.33
CA ALA A 54 1.71 13.64 3.85
C ALA A 54 1.72 13.40 2.33
N LEU A 55 2.32 14.30 1.55
CA LEU A 55 2.46 14.12 0.10
C LEU A 55 3.29 12.86 -0.24
N CYS A 56 4.41 12.64 0.46
CA CYS A 56 5.23 11.44 0.28
C CYS A 56 4.42 10.17 0.57
N PHE A 57 3.61 10.15 1.63
CA PHE A 57 2.72 9.01 1.92
C PHE A 57 1.64 8.81 0.86
N CYS A 58 1.04 9.87 0.32
CA CYS A 58 0.07 9.77 -0.77
C CYS A 58 0.70 9.20 -2.05
N ILE A 59 1.90 9.65 -2.41
CA ILE A 59 2.66 9.12 -3.55
C ILE A 59 2.99 7.65 -3.32
N TYR A 60 3.54 7.31 -2.14
CA TYR A 60 3.87 5.93 -1.80
C TYR A 60 2.65 5.02 -1.85
N ALA A 61 1.52 5.42 -1.26
CA ALA A 61 0.29 4.64 -1.28
C ALA A 61 -0.23 4.43 -2.71
N SER A 62 -0.06 5.42 -3.59
CA SER A 62 -0.45 5.32 -5.00
C SER A 62 0.44 4.37 -5.79
N VAL A 63 1.75 4.38 -5.52
CA VAL A 63 2.73 3.49 -6.18
C VAL A 63 2.63 2.06 -5.64
N ALA A 64 2.48 1.89 -4.32
CA ALA A 64 2.44 0.59 -3.67
C ALA A 64 1.26 -0.27 -4.13
N ASP A 65 0.13 0.33 -4.51
CA ASP A 65 -1.04 -0.37 -5.07
C ASP A 65 -1.10 -0.32 -6.61
N SER A 66 0.05 -0.14 -7.27
CA SER A 66 0.14 -0.14 -8.73
C SER A 66 0.57 -1.51 -9.28
N TYR A 67 0.11 -1.82 -10.50
CA TYR A 67 0.57 -3.02 -11.23
C TYR A 67 2.10 -3.06 -11.37
N LEU A 68 2.73 -1.93 -11.68
CA LEU A 68 4.19 -1.85 -11.87
C LEU A 68 4.93 -2.27 -10.60
N TYR A 69 4.47 -1.80 -9.43
CA TYR A 69 5.09 -2.17 -8.16
C TYR A 69 4.94 -3.67 -7.87
N LEU A 70 3.76 -4.25 -8.12
CA LEU A 70 3.52 -5.68 -7.98
C LEU A 70 4.44 -6.49 -8.91
N GLN A 71 4.50 -6.10 -10.20
CA GLN A 71 5.33 -6.74 -11.21
C GLN A 71 6.81 -6.75 -10.80
N VAL A 72 7.39 -5.58 -10.50
CA VAL A 72 8.79 -5.46 -10.08
C VAL A 72 9.07 -6.28 -8.82
N THR A 73 8.13 -6.27 -7.87
CA THR A 73 8.27 -7.04 -6.62
C THR A 73 8.29 -8.54 -6.87
N PHE A 74 7.40 -9.06 -7.72
CA PHE A 74 7.32 -10.49 -8.01
C PHE A 74 8.49 -10.95 -8.88
N ASP A 75 8.84 -10.18 -9.91
CA ASP A 75 10.00 -10.40 -10.78
C ASP A 75 11.28 -10.51 -9.95
N HIS A 76 11.49 -9.62 -8.99
CA HIS A 76 12.68 -9.65 -8.13
C HIS A 76 12.69 -10.83 -7.13
N LYS A 77 11.52 -11.28 -6.67
CA LYS A 77 11.43 -12.28 -5.60
C LYS A 77 11.45 -13.71 -6.08
N TRP A 78 10.67 -14.03 -7.09
CA TRP A 78 10.45 -15.42 -7.51
C TRP A 78 10.24 -15.57 -9.01
N ALA A 79 9.64 -14.58 -9.67
CA ALA A 79 9.28 -14.70 -11.07
C ALA A 79 10.44 -14.46 -12.04
N PHE A 80 11.63 -14.09 -11.54
CA PHE A 80 12.86 -14.18 -12.34
C PHE A 80 13.06 -15.61 -12.89
N ALA A 81 12.54 -16.65 -12.21
CA ALA A 81 12.60 -18.02 -12.72
C ALA A 81 11.78 -18.24 -14.00
N LEU A 82 10.84 -17.36 -14.33
CA LEU A 82 10.03 -17.43 -15.56
C LEU A 82 10.70 -16.74 -16.76
N ASP A 83 11.91 -16.21 -16.60
CA ASP A 83 12.64 -15.54 -17.69
C ASP A 83 13.28 -16.60 -18.60
N ASP A 84 12.76 -16.74 -19.81
CA ASP A 84 13.15 -17.79 -20.75
C ASP A 84 14.62 -17.68 -21.22
N GLY A 85 15.27 -18.83 -21.39
CA GLY A 85 16.62 -18.90 -21.97
C GLY A 85 17.76 -18.65 -20.97
N HIS A 86 17.47 -18.58 -19.68
CA HIS A 86 18.45 -18.43 -18.62
C HIS A 86 18.76 -19.76 -17.89
N PRO A 87 19.95 -19.93 -17.28
CA PRO A 87 20.26 -21.15 -16.52
C PRO A 87 19.38 -21.38 -15.28
N TYR A 88 18.72 -20.31 -14.79
CA TYR A 88 17.80 -20.35 -13.66
C TYR A 88 16.32 -20.46 -14.09
N THR A 89 16.04 -20.56 -15.39
CA THR A 89 14.67 -20.71 -15.88
C THR A 89 14.05 -22.00 -15.33
N ALA A 90 12.90 -21.88 -14.69
CA ALA A 90 12.17 -22.99 -14.09
C ALA A 90 10.66 -22.68 -14.06
N PRO A 91 9.79 -23.70 -14.15
CA PRO A 91 8.36 -23.50 -13.95
C PRO A 91 8.09 -23.00 -12.54
N VAL A 92 7.16 -22.05 -12.41
CA VAL A 92 6.71 -21.54 -11.11
C VAL A 92 5.26 -21.91 -10.88
N TRP A 93 4.99 -22.47 -9.70
CA TRP A 93 3.65 -22.80 -9.23
C TRP A 93 3.26 -21.89 -8.06
N LEU A 94 2.31 -20.98 -8.27
CA LEU A 94 1.75 -20.17 -7.19
C LEU A 94 0.76 -21.01 -6.36
N GLY A 95 1.24 -21.54 -5.23
CA GLY A 95 0.51 -22.55 -4.47
C GLY A 95 -0.69 -22.05 -3.66
N GLU A 96 -0.67 -20.79 -3.22
CA GLU A 96 -1.73 -20.22 -2.40
C GLU A 96 -1.88 -18.72 -2.67
N PHE A 97 -3.10 -18.30 -2.96
CA PHE A 97 -3.50 -16.89 -3.07
C PHE A 97 -5.03 -16.81 -3.00
N GLY A 98 -5.55 -15.68 -2.54
CA GLY A 98 -6.98 -15.48 -2.38
C GLY A 98 -7.32 -14.03 -2.09
N GLN A 99 -8.56 -13.64 -2.40
CA GLN A 99 -9.09 -12.33 -2.06
C GLN A 99 -10.62 -12.38 -1.94
N ASN A 100 -11.20 -11.54 -1.07
CA ASN A 100 -12.64 -11.46 -0.81
C ASN A 100 -13.34 -10.38 -1.62
N THR A 101 -12.57 -9.52 -2.27
CA THR A 101 -13.05 -8.43 -3.12
C THR A 101 -12.35 -8.44 -4.47
N ARG A 102 -13.05 -8.04 -5.54
CA ARG A 102 -12.43 -7.87 -6.86
C ARG A 102 -11.68 -6.53 -6.98
N GLY A 103 -10.80 -6.26 -6.00
CA GLY A 103 -10.07 -5.01 -5.85
C GLY A 103 -8.89 -4.85 -6.81
N ARG A 104 -8.09 -3.80 -6.63
CA ARG A 104 -6.89 -3.52 -7.44
C ARG A 104 -5.86 -4.64 -7.35
N TYR A 105 -5.51 -5.09 -6.14
CA TYR A 105 -4.61 -6.21 -5.93
C TYR A 105 -4.98 -7.45 -6.74
N TRP A 106 -6.24 -7.92 -6.65
CA TRP A 106 -6.69 -9.11 -7.38
C TRP A 106 -6.54 -8.93 -8.89
N LYS A 107 -6.99 -7.79 -9.43
CA LYS A 107 -6.86 -7.49 -10.86
C LYS A 107 -5.39 -7.43 -11.31
N HIS A 108 -4.51 -6.85 -10.50
CA HIS A 108 -3.09 -6.80 -10.80
C HIS A 108 -2.45 -8.19 -10.76
N LEU A 109 -2.83 -9.02 -9.79
CA LEU A 109 -2.39 -10.41 -9.69
C LEU A 109 -2.83 -11.25 -10.90
N MET A 110 -4.12 -11.20 -11.27
CA MET A 110 -4.65 -11.94 -12.44
C MET A 110 -3.99 -11.47 -13.74
N SER A 111 -3.81 -10.15 -13.91
CA SER A 111 -3.07 -9.60 -15.04
C SER A 111 -1.63 -10.11 -15.09
N TYR A 112 -0.96 -10.15 -13.94
CA TYR A 112 0.42 -10.59 -13.85
C TYR A 112 0.55 -12.07 -14.21
N MET A 113 -0.30 -12.93 -13.63
CA MET A 113 -0.31 -14.36 -13.90
C MET A 113 -0.60 -14.66 -15.37
N ALA A 114 -1.54 -13.93 -15.99
CA ALA A 114 -1.85 -14.08 -17.41
C ALA A 114 -0.68 -13.66 -18.32
N VAL A 115 0.01 -12.56 -18.00
CA VAL A 115 1.16 -12.06 -18.79
C VAL A 115 2.40 -12.94 -18.62
N ARG A 116 2.60 -13.50 -17.43
CA ARG A 116 3.80 -14.29 -17.07
C ARG A 116 3.61 -15.80 -17.20
N ASP A 117 2.44 -16.26 -17.66
CA ASP A 117 2.08 -17.68 -17.80
C ASP A 117 2.34 -18.49 -16.50
N VAL A 118 1.83 -17.96 -15.38
CA VAL A 118 2.08 -18.55 -14.05
C VAL A 118 1.08 -19.68 -13.77
N ASP A 119 1.58 -20.91 -13.58
CA ASP A 119 0.80 -22.02 -13.07
C ASP A 119 0.41 -21.81 -11.60
N PHE A 120 -0.74 -22.36 -11.18
CA PHE A 120 -1.24 -22.08 -9.83
C PHE A 120 -2.14 -23.17 -9.23
N ALA A 121 -2.22 -23.15 -7.89
CA ALA A 121 -3.30 -23.73 -7.12
C ALA A 121 -4.03 -22.63 -6.37
N TYR A 122 -5.35 -22.58 -6.49
CA TYR A 122 -6.17 -21.64 -5.75
C TYR A 122 -6.47 -22.19 -4.36
N TRP A 123 -6.21 -21.40 -3.31
CA TRP A 123 -6.62 -21.72 -1.95
C TRP A 123 -7.57 -20.67 -1.41
N PRO A 124 -8.74 -21.06 -0.86
CA PRO A 124 -9.32 -22.40 -0.74
C PRO A 124 -10.53 -22.63 -1.66
N LEU A 125 -10.73 -23.89 -2.07
CA LEU A 125 -11.97 -24.30 -2.74
C LEU A 125 -13.18 -24.22 -1.79
N ASN A 126 -13.00 -24.70 -0.56
CA ASN A 126 -14.07 -24.82 0.44
C ASN A 126 -14.49 -23.46 0.99
N GLY A 127 -15.79 -23.32 1.28
CA GLY A 127 -16.37 -22.13 1.92
C GLY A 127 -16.21 -22.09 3.43
N ASP A 128 -15.77 -23.19 4.03
CA ASP A 128 -15.55 -23.36 5.46
C ASP A 128 -14.22 -24.07 5.73
N LYS A 129 -13.74 -23.89 6.95
CA LYS A 129 -12.56 -24.58 7.47
C LYS A 129 -12.85 -25.09 8.86
N LEU A 130 -12.28 -26.23 9.21
CA LEU A 130 -12.24 -26.65 10.60
C LEU A 130 -11.18 -25.79 11.32
N SER A 131 -11.59 -25.10 12.38
CA SER A 131 -10.69 -24.25 13.16
C SER A 131 -10.67 -24.70 14.62
N ASP A 132 -9.49 -24.66 15.21
CA ASP A 132 -9.24 -25.02 16.61
C ASP A 132 -9.21 -23.78 17.53
N GLY A 133 -9.37 -22.58 16.94
CA GLY A 133 -9.32 -21.31 17.66
C GLY A 133 -9.31 -20.10 16.74
N TYR A 134 -8.94 -18.95 17.30
CA TYR A 134 -8.78 -17.69 16.58
C TYR A 134 -7.74 -16.82 17.28
N PHE A 135 -7.18 -15.85 16.57
CA PHE A 135 -6.37 -14.81 17.20
C PHE A 135 -7.28 -13.68 17.70
N ASP A 136 -7.17 -13.34 18.98
CA ASP A 136 -7.86 -12.19 19.55
C ASP A 136 -7.27 -10.85 19.05
N LYS A 137 -7.85 -9.72 19.48
CA LYS A 137 -7.36 -8.38 19.11
C LYS A 137 -5.95 -8.08 19.64
N GLY A 138 -5.47 -8.82 20.63
CA GLY A 138 -4.11 -8.73 21.17
C GLY A 138 -3.12 -9.64 20.46
N GLY A 139 -3.56 -10.44 19.48
CA GLY A 139 -2.73 -11.43 18.80
C GLY A 139 -2.49 -12.70 19.62
N HIS A 140 -3.26 -12.93 20.68
CA HIS A 140 -3.20 -14.18 21.42
C HIS A 140 -4.08 -15.23 20.76
N TRP A 141 -3.58 -16.46 20.66
CA TRP A 141 -4.38 -17.59 20.22
C TRP A 141 -5.41 -17.97 21.31
N VAL A 142 -6.69 -17.93 20.95
CA VAL A 142 -7.81 -18.37 21.77
C VAL A 142 -8.37 -19.65 21.18
N SER A 143 -8.12 -20.76 21.86
CA SER A 143 -8.61 -22.07 21.42
C SER A 143 -10.12 -22.21 21.65
N PHE A 144 -10.80 -22.83 20.70
CA PHE A 144 -12.12 -23.40 20.94
C PHE A 144 -11.93 -24.69 21.72
N GLY A 145 -12.68 -24.91 22.80
CA GLY A 145 -12.55 -26.13 23.61
C GLY A 145 -12.68 -27.43 22.80
N GLU A 146 -13.32 -27.35 21.63
CA GLU A 146 -13.34 -28.38 20.59
C GLU A 146 -13.26 -27.71 19.20
N PRO A 147 -12.66 -28.37 18.18
CA PRO A 147 -12.63 -27.88 16.81
C PRO A 147 -14.04 -27.60 16.27
N ARG A 148 -14.21 -26.50 15.55
CA ARG A 148 -15.49 -26.12 14.95
C ARG A 148 -15.33 -25.60 13.53
N TRP A 149 -16.37 -25.81 12.71
CA TRP A 149 -16.42 -25.24 11.37
C TRP A 149 -16.58 -23.73 11.44
N ASP A 150 -15.65 -23.02 10.82
CA ASP A 150 -15.64 -21.56 10.67
C ASP A 150 -15.78 -21.19 9.19
N ASP A 151 -16.28 -19.98 8.92
CA ASP A 151 -16.36 -19.47 7.55
C ASP A 151 -14.94 -19.21 7.01
N GLU A 152 -14.64 -19.81 5.86
CA GLU A 152 -13.39 -19.58 5.17
C GLU A 152 -13.59 -18.44 4.19
N ALA A 153 -13.14 -17.25 4.56
CA ALA A 153 -13.46 -16.02 3.88
C ALA A 153 -13.08 -16.06 2.39
N PHE A 154 -11.94 -16.67 2.05
CA PHE A 154 -11.45 -16.75 0.68
C PHE A 154 -12.09 -17.88 -0.13
N GLY A 155 -12.97 -18.69 0.45
CA GLY A 155 -13.61 -19.83 -0.21
C GLY A 155 -14.25 -19.52 -1.56
N MET A 156 -14.21 -20.50 -2.46
CA MET A 156 -14.88 -20.43 -3.76
C MET A 156 -16.34 -20.90 -3.67
N LEU A 157 -16.57 -21.94 -2.87
CA LEU A 157 -17.88 -22.52 -2.64
C LEU A 157 -18.55 -21.93 -1.40
N GLU A 158 -19.87 -22.02 -1.31
CA GLU A 158 -20.61 -21.85 -0.07
C GLU A 158 -20.53 -23.12 0.79
N ARG A 159 -21.06 -23.05 2.03
CA ARG A 159 -21.11 -24.18 2.97
C ARG A 159 -21.92 -25.39 2.48
N ASP A 160 -22.71 -25.22 1.41
CA ASP A 160 -23.42 -26.32 0.76
C ASP A 160 -22.53 -27.14 -0.19
N TYR A 161 -21.27 -26.69 -0.40
CA TYR A 161 -20.29 -27.25 -1.33
C TYR A 161 -20.78 -27.36 -2.78
N LYS A 162 -21.78 -26.55 -3.15
CA LYS A 162 -22.43 -26.59 -4.47
C LYS A 162 -22.54 -25.20 -5.08
N THR A 163 -22.84 -24.20 -4.28
CA THR A 163 -23.07 -22.84 -4.74
C THR A 163 -21.74 -22.09 -4.80
N ILE A 164 -21.49 -21.37 -5.90
CA ILE A 164 -20.32 -20.49 -6.03
C ILE A 164 -20.60 -19.19 -5.28
N ARG A 165 -19.73 -18.84 -4.32
CA ARG A 165 -19.86 -17.64 -3.49
C ARG A 165 -19.59 -16.35 -4.28
N HIS A 166 -18.56 -16.39 -5.13
CA HIS A 166 -18.07 -15.23 -5.87
C HIS A 166 -17.87 -15.57 -7.35
N PRO A 167 -18.91 -15.40 -8.20
CA PRO A 167 -18.82 -15.73 -9.63
C PRO A 167 -17.65 -15.06 -10.33
N TRP A 168 -17.36 -13.80 -10.00
CA TRP A 168 -16.22 -13.05 -10.57
C TRP A 168 -14.87 -13.74 -10.36
N LYS A 169 -14.68 -14.37 -9.20
CA LYS A 169 -13.43 -15.02 -8.82
C LYS A 169 -13.19 -16.27 -9.67
N LEU A 170 -14.23 -17.11 -9.81
CA LEU A 170 -14.18 -18.28 -10.66
C LEU A 170 -13.93 -17.90 -12.13
N LEU A 171 -14.63 -16.88 -12.62
CA LEU A 171 -14.49 -16.41 -14.00
C LEU A 171 -13.08 -15.86 -14.29
N ASP A 172 -12.53 -15.04 -13.39
CA ASP A 172 -11.16 -14.51 -13.52
C ASP A 172 -10.14 -15.68 -13.54
N LEU A 173 -10.26 -16.65 -12.62
CA LEU A 173 -9.39 -17.83 -12.59
C LEU A 173 -9.48 -18.67 -13.86
N GLN A 174 -10.70 -18.94 -14.36
CA GLN A 174 -10.92 -19.70 -15.59
C GLN A 174 -10.31 -19.03 -16.82
N ALA A 175 -10.30 -17.69 -16.87
CA ALA A 175 -9.68 -16.95 -17.96
C ALA A 175 -8.14 -17.01 -17.90
N VAL A 176 -7.55 -17.06 -16.70
CA VAL A 176 -6.10 -17.28 -16.52
C VAL A 176 -5.70 -18.73 -16.86
N MET A 177 -6.59 -19.71 -16.67
CA MET A 177 -6.34 -21.13 -17.04
C MET A 177 -6.25 -21.39 -18.56
N GLN A 178 -6.62 -20.42 -19.40
CA GLN A 178 -6.55 -20.57 -20.85
C GLN A 178 -5.09 -20.49 -21.32
N SER A 179 -4.76 -21.15 -22.44
CA SER A 179 -3.45 -21.03 -23.08
C SER A 179 -3.63 -20.58 -24.55
N PRO A 180 -3.17 -19.38 -24.94
CA PRO A 180 -2.65 -18.33 -24.05
C PRO A 180 -3.74 -17.81 -23.11
N ALA A 181 -3.33 -17.27 -21.96
CA ALA A 181 -4.27 -16.70 -20.99
C ALA A 181 -5.06 -15.54 -21.64
N GLY A 182 -6.40 -15.66 -21.62
CA GLY A 182 -7.32 -14.70 -22.23
C GLY A 182 -7.81 -13.62 -21.28
N TRP A 183 -7.25 -13.54 -20.07
CA TRP A 183 -7.71 -12.61 -19.04
C TRP A 183 -7.35 -11.17 -19.39
N VAL A 184 -8.35 -10.27 -19.38
CA VAL A 184 -8.17 -8.82 -19.36
C VAL A 184 -9.02 -8.22 -18.23
N PRO A 185 -8.62 -7.06 -17.66
CA PRO A 185 -9.37 -6.45 -16.55
C PRO A 185 -10.86 -6.25 -16.83
N ASP A 186 -11.20 -6.01 -18.10
CA ASP A 186 -12.54 -5.76 -18.59
C ASP A 186 -13.21 -7.00 -19.21
N SER A 187 -12.66 -8.22 -19.07
CA SER A 187 -13.25 -9.46 -19.61
C SER A 187 -14.68 -9.70 -19.13
N TYR A 188 -14.99 -9.14 -17.96
CA TYR A 188 -16.32 -9.15 -17.36
C TYR A 188 -16.65 -7.70 -16.96
N PRO A 189 -17.15 -6.86 -17.89
CA PRO A 189 -17.68 -5.56 -17.51
C PRO A 189 -18.77 -5.80 -16.47
N CYS A 190 -18.97 -4.85 -15.56
CA CYS A 190 -19.90 -5.01 -14.44
C CYS A 190 -21.32 -5.37 -14.94
N ASP A 191 -21.60 -6.67 -15.03
CA ASP A 191 -22.90 -7.23 -15.28
C ASP A 191 -23.46 -7.75 -13.95
N ARG A 192 -24.39 -7.00 -13.36
CA ARG A 192 -25.03 -7.35 -12.09
C ARG A 192 -25.82 -8.66 -12.17
N LYS A 193 -26.21 -9.12 -13.38
CA LYS A 193 -26.87 -10.42 -13.54
C LYS A 193 -25.92 -11.59 -13.32
N VAL A 194 -24.64 -11.41 -13.66
CA VAL A 194 -23.60 -12.43 -13.54
C VAL A 194 -22.80 -12.29 -12.26
N LEU A 195 -22.42 -11.06 -11.92
CA LEU A 195 -21.50 -10.74 -10.81
C LEU A 195 -22.24 -10.35 -9.52
N GLY A 196 -23.57 -10.18 -9.58
CA GLY A 196 -24.41 -9.82 -8.43
C GLY A 196 -23.99 -8.49 -7.78
N ASN A 197 -23.98 -8.47 -6.45
CA ASN A 197 -23.59 -7.29 -5.66
C ASN A 197 -22.08 -7.01 -5.68
N ALA A 198 -21.25 -7.97 -6.12
CA ALA A 198 -19.79 -7.77 -6.26
C ALA A 198 -19.41 -6.98 -7.52
N CYS A 199 -20.41 -6.51 -8.26
CA CYS A 199 -20.28 -5.73 -9.46
C CYS A 199 -19.99 -4.26 -9.13
N GLY A 200 -18.83 -3.76 -9.54
CA GLY A 200 -18.45 -2.34 -9.43
C GLY A 200 -17.29 -2.04 -8.49
N GLY A 201 -16.85 -3.01 -7.69
CA GLY A 201 -15.83 -2.80 -6.66
C GLY A 201 -16.38 -2.14 -5.40
#